data_AF-A0A4Q0VIU7-F1
#
_entry.id   AF-A0A4Q0VIU7-F1
#
_cell.length_a   1.000
_cell.length_b   1.000
_cell.length_c   1.000
_cell.angle_alpha   90.00
_cell.angle_beta   90.00
_cell.angle_gamma   90.00
#
_symmetry.space_group_name_H-M   'P 1'
#
loop_
_entity.id
_entity.type
_entity.pdbx_description
1 polymer ?
#
loop_
_entity_poly.entity_id
_entity_poly.type
_entity_poly.pdbx_seq_one_letter_code
_entity_poly.pdbx_strand_id
1 'polypeptide(L)'
;MADVPVFEWKGVSIASMSKHELLVAIKDNEQGRNYPDSATTILLGEAMKRFLNEDVDLEDKRAEERERVVNEMLAGTDEKGDELDGGNE
;
A
#
# COMPACT_ATOMS: atom_id res chain seq x y z
N MET A 1 -5.03 -17.60 25.07
CA MET A 1 -4.38 -16.81 24.00
C MET A 1 -3.74 -17.81 23.07
N ALA A 2 -4.07 -17.79 21.78
CA ALA A 2 -3.32 -18.57 20.81
C ALA A 2 -2.04 -17.78 20.51
N ASP A 3 -0.89 -18.36 20.77
CA ASP A 3 0.39 -17.75 20.42
C ASP A 3 0.39 -17.48 18.91
N VAL A 4 0.53 -16.21 18.53
CA VAL A 4 0.63 -15.81 17.13
C VAL A 4 1.89 -16.48 16.58
N PRO A 5 1.82 -17.21 15.46
CA PRO A 5 2.99 -17.89 14.92
C PRO A 5 4.10 -16.87 14.62
N VAL A 6 5.26 -17.06 15.24
CA VAL A 6 6.47 -16.30 14.93
C VAL A 6 7.08 -16.95 13.69
N PHE A 7 7.04 -16.25 12.57
CA PHE A 7 7.68 -16.70 11.35
C PHE A 7 9.18 -16.41 11.40
N GLU A 8 9.98 -17.46 11.24
CA GLU A 8 11.43 -17.40 11.32
C GLU A 8 12.09 -17.76 9.99
N TRP A 9 13.16 -17.04 9.65
CA TRP A 9 14.07 -17.39 8.58
C TRP A 9 15.44 -17.64 9.18
N LYS A 10 15.97 -18.86 9.01
CA LYS A 10 17.26 -19.31 9.57
C LYS A 10 17.40 -19.05 11.09
N GLY A 11 16.32 -19.23 11.84
CA GLY A 11 16.29 -19.05 13.31
C GLY A 11 16.18 -17.60 13.79
N VAL A 12 15.90 -16.66 12.89
CA VAL A 12 15.67 -15.24 13.22
C VAL A 12 14.24 -14.87 12.82
N SER A 13 13.53 -14.16 13.71
CA SER A 13 12.17 -13.68 13.43
C SER A 13 12.18 -12.68 12.27
N ILE A 14 11.39 -12.96 11.22
CA ILE A 14 11.25 -12.10 10.03
C ILE A 14 10.78 -10.69 10.45
N ALA A 15 9.91 -10.60 11.45
CA ALA A 15 9.42 -9.32 11.99
C ALA A 15 10.51 -8.49 12.70
N SER A 16 11.63 -9.08 13.08
CA SER A 16 12.76 -8.36 13.71
C SER A 16 13.87 -7.97 12.74
N MET A 17 13.83 -8.48 11.50
CA MET A 17 14.89 -8.26 10.52
C MET A 17 14.94 -6.80 10.03
N SER A 18 16.13 -6.25 9.87
CA SER A 18 16.33 -5.00 9.15
C SER A 18 15.97 -5.11 7.66
N LYS A 19 15.80 -3.96 6.99
CA LYS A 19 15.59 -3.87 5.53
C LYS A 19 16.68 -4.63 4.76
N HIS A 20 17.93 -4.51 5.18
CA HIS A 20 19.04 -5.21 4.53
C HIS A 20 18.94 -6.73 4.70
N GLU A 21 18.66 -7.21 5.90
CA GLU A 21 18.51 -8.64 6.19
C GLU A 21 17.34 -9.27 5.41
N LEU A 22 16.21 -8.57 5.27
CA LEU A 22 15.10 -9.03 4.45
C LEU A 22 15.48 -9.14 2.96
N LEU A 23 16.20 -8.16 2.41
CA LEU A 23 16.64 -8.20 1.01
C LEU A 23 17.61 -9.37 0.75
N VAL A 24 18.51 -9.63 1.69
CA VAL A 24 19.41 -10.80 1.63
C VAL A 24 18.60 -12.09 1.72
N ALA A 25 17.62 -12.18 2.61
CA ALA A 25 16.76 -13.36 2.74
C ALA A 25 15.94 -13.65 1.48
N ILE A 26 15.41 -12.61 0.80
CA ILE A 26 14.68 -12.75 -0.46
C ILE A 26 15.61 -13.34 -1.53
N LYS A 27 16.80 -12.75 -1.69
CA LYS A 27 17.79 -13.23 -2.66
C LYS A 27 18.24 -14.66 -2.36
N ASP A 28 18.46 -15.00 -1.09
CA ASP A 28 18.80 -16.36 -0.67
C ASP A 28 17.66 -17.35 -0.99
N ASN A 29 16.39 -16.96 -0.82
CA ASN A 29 15.25 -17.81 -1.17
C ASN A 29 15.11 -17.99 -2.70
N GLU A 30 15.42 -16.97 -3.47
CA GLU A 30 15.41 -17.01 -4.94
C GLU A 30 16.56 -17.87 -5.52
N GLN A 31 17.74 -17.84 -4.89
CA GLN A 31 18.93 -18.53 -5.38
C GLN A 31 19.12 -19.93 -4.77
N GLY A 32 18.51 -20.21 -3.62
CA GLY A 32 18.75 -21.41 -2.83
C GLY A 32 18.12 -22.71 -3.38
N ARG A 33 17.24 -22.63 -4.38
CA ARG A 33 16.54 -23.80 -4.95
C ARG A 33 16.23 -23.60 -6.43
N ASN A 34 16.08 -24.71 -7.17
CA ASN A 34 15.58 -24.69 -8.56
C ASN A 34 14.21 -24.00 -8.71
N TYR A 35 13.46 -23.90 -7.61
CA TYR A 35 12.22 -23.13 -7.49
C TYR A 35 12.19 -22.40 -6.13
N PRO A 36 11.94 -21.08 -6.10
CA PRO A 36 11.80 -20.35 -4.84
C PRO A 36 10.65 -20.91 -4.00
N ASP A 37 10.82 -20.98 -2.68
CA ASP A 37 9.72 -21.33 -1.79
C ASP A 37 8.71 -20.17 -1.75
N SER A 38 7.54 -20.39 -2.35
CA SER A 38 6.53 -19.35 -2.54
C SER A 38 5.97 -18.83 -1.21
N ALA A 39 5.82 -19.70 -0.20
CA ALA A 39 5.38 -19.30 1.13
C ALA A 39 6.38 -18.36 1.80
N THR A 40 7.68 -18.68 1.72
CA THR A 40 8.76 -17.81 2.20
C THR A 40 8.79 -16.50 1.43
N THR A 41 8.67 -16.52 0.10
CA THR A 41 8.65 -15.28 -0.72
C THR A 41 7.53 -14.35 -0.30
N ILE A 42 6.33 -14.89 -0.05
CA ILE A 42 5.18 -14.10 0.43
C ILE A 42 5.50 -13.48 1.79
N LEU A 43 6.00 -14.27 2.75
CA LEU A 43 6.29 -13.77 4.10
C LEU A 43 7.38 -12.69 4.13
N LEU A 44 8.47 -12.89 3.38
CA LEU A 44 9.54 -11.90 3.27
C LEU A 44 9.07 -10.65 2.53
N GLY A 45 8.24 -10.82 1.49
CA GLY A 45 7.62 -9.71 0.75
C GLY A 45 6.68 -8.86 1.62
N GLU A 46 5.81 -9.49 2.41
CA GLU A 46 4.95 -8.79 3.37
C GLU A 46 5.77 -8.02 4.42
N ALA A 47 6.84 -8.62 4.93
CA ALA A 47 7.73 -7.95 5.86
C ALA A 47 8.47 -6.76 5.21
N MET A 48 8.74 -6.81 3.91
CA MET A 48 9.39 -5.72 3.18
C MET A 48 8.45 -4.52 2.97
N LYS A 49 7.12 -4.75 2.91
CA LYS A 49 6.13 -3.66 2.76
C LYS A 49 6.15 -2.65 3.89
N ARG A 50 6.53 -3.03 5.11
CA ARG A 50 6.61 -2.08 6.24
C ARG A 50 7.60 -0.94 5.98
N PHE A 51 8.74 -1.25 5.36
CA PHE A 51 9.77 -0.27 5.03
C PHE A 51 9.39 0.54 3.79
N LEU A 52 8.67 -0.05 2.84
CA LEU A 52 8.15 0.69 1.69
C LEU A 52 7.03 1.66 2.11
N ASN A 53 6.22 1.30 3.10
CA ASN A 53 5.21 2.20 3.67
C ASN A 53 5.84 3.29 4.57
N GLU A 54 7.01 3.07 5.14
CA GLU A 54 7.79 4.11 5.83
C GLU A 54 8.42 5.11 4.85
N ASP A 55 8.84 4.65 3.66
CA ASP A 55 9.48 5.49 2.63
C ASP A 55 8.48 6.24 1.73
N VAL A 56 7.19 5.87 1.74
CA VAL A 56 6.15 6.58 0.98
C VAL A 56 5.35 7.43 1.96
N ASP A 57 5.65 8.73 1.98
CA ASP A 57 4.76 9.71 2.58
C ASP A 57 3.44 9.73 1.78
N LEU A 58 2.53 8.85 2.18
CA LEU A 58 1.20 8.72 1.59
C LEU A 58 0.28 9.85 2.03
N GLU A 59 0.71 10.68 2.98
CA GLU A 59 -0.11 11.78 3.50
C GLU A 59 -0.25 12.88 2.46
N ASP A 60 0.85 13.25 1.79
CA ASP A 60 0.85 14.22 0.68
C ASP A 60 0.01 13.71 -0.51
N LYS A 61 0.20 12.45 -0.93
CA LYS A 61 -0.59 11.87 -2.03
C LYS A 61 -2.08 11.73 -1.69
N ARG A 62 -2.41 11.46 -0.42
CA ARG A 62 -3.81 11.43 0.03
C ARG A 62 -4.39 12.84 0.11
N ALA A 63 -3.60 13.86 0.43
CA ALA A 63 -4.03 15.25 0.41
C ALA A 63 -4.32 15.72 -1.02
N GLU A 64 -3.43 15.43 -1.97
CA GLU A 64 -3.62 15.72 -3.39
C GLU A 64 -4.89 15.05 -3.95
N GLU A 65 -5.11 13.76 -3.62
CA GLU A 65 -6.30 13.03 -4.07
C GLU A 65 -7.59 13.59 -3.45
N ARG A 66 -7.56 13.98 -2.16
CA ARG A 66 -8.71 14.63 -1.50
C ARG A 66 -9.04 15.97 -2.15
N GLU A 67 -8.04 16.79 -2.45
CA GLU A 67 -8.23 18.06 -3.13
C GLU A 67 -8.80 17.86 -4.55
N ARG A 68 -8.30 16.86 -5.28
CA ARG A 68 -8.85 16.51 -6.60
C ARG A 68 -10.33 16.13 -6.53
N VAL A 69 -10.69 15.25 -5.59
CA VAL A 69 -12.09 14.81 -5.41
C VAL A 69 -12.99 15.98 -5.01
N VAL A 70 -12.54 16.87 -4.13
CA VAL A 70 -13.30 18.07 -3.73
C VAL A 70 -13.50 19.00 -4.93
N ASN A 71 -12.46 19.24 -5.73
CA ASN A 71 -12.56 20.08 -6.92
C ASN A 71 -13.48 19.47 -7.99
N GLU A 72 -13.45 18.15 -8.19
CA GLU A 72 -14.39 17.43 -9.07
C GLU A 72 -15.84 17.55 -8.58
N MET A 73 -16.09 17.43 -7.27
CA MET A 73 -17.43 17.61 -6.70
C MET A 73 -17.93 19.05 -6.86
N LEU A 74 -17.07 20.06 -6.64
CA LEU A 74 -17.42 21.47 -6.81
C LEU A 74 -17.67 21.82 -8.28
N ALA A 75 -16.85 21.32 -9.20
CA ALA A 75 -17.02 21.52 -10.64
C ALA A 75 -18.29 20.85 -11.20
N GLY A 76 -18.69 19.71 -10.64
CA GLY A 76 -19.94 19.01 -10.99
C GLY A 76 -21.22 19.66 -10.44
N THR A 77 -21.11 20.72 -9.63
CA THR A 77 -22.27 21.39 -9.00
C THR A 77 -22.70 22.67 -9.72
N ASP A 78 -22.03 23.05 -10.83
CA ASP A 78 -22.34 24.27 -11.62
C ASP A 78 -23.29 24.03 -12.82
N GLU A 79 -23.71 22.80 -13.09
CA GLU A 79 -24.74 22.52 -14.12
C GLU A 79 -26.12 22.33 -13.48
N LYS A 80 -26.73 23.44 -13.02
CA LYS A 80 -28.19 23.74 -13.04
C LYS A 80 -28.51 24.96 -12.17
N GLY A 81 -27.92 26.10 -12.51
CA GLY A 81 -28.46 27.40 -12.15
C GLY A 81 -29.27 27.96 -13.31
N ASP A 82 -30.59 27.91 -13.18
CA ASP A 82 -31.52 28.94 -13.66
C ASP A 82 -31.80 29.08 -15.17
N GLU A 83 -32.76 28.29 -15.68
CA GLU A 83 -33.61 28.70 -16.81
C GLU A 83 -35.08 28.33 -16.51
N LEU A 84 -35.76 29.11 -15.67
CA LEU A 84 -37.22 29.23 -15.70
C LEU A 84 -37.62 30.70 -15.45
N ASP A 85 -37.29 31.58 -16.38
CA ASP A 85 -38.00 32.84 -16.58
C ASP A 85 -38.39 33.00 -18.05
N GLY A 86 -39.64 33.41 -18.29
CA GLY A 86 -40.12 33.93 -19.56
C GLY A 86 -41.08 33.04 -20.34
N GLY A 87 -42.39 33.23 -20.14
CA GLY A 87 -43.40 32.63 -21.03
C GLY A 87 -44.84 32.95 -20.69
N ASN A 88 -45.21 34.22 -20.83
CA ASN A 88 -46.55 34.76 -20.69
C ASN A 88 -47.47 34.34 -21.87
N GLU A 89 -48.61 33.72 -21.60
CA GLU A 89 -49.83 33.76 -22.45
C GLU A 89 -51.11 33.55 -21.62
#